data_AF-A0A8J7XKR7-F1
#
_entry.id   AF-A0A8J7XKR7-F1
#
_cell.length_a   1.000
_cell.length_b   1.000
_cell.length_c   1.000
_cell.angle_alpha   90.00
_cell.angle_beta   90.00
_cell.angle_gamma   90.00
#
_symmetry.space_group_name_H-M   'P 1'
#
loop_
_entity.id
_entity.type
_entity.pdbx_description
1 polymer ?
#
loop_
_entity_poly.entity_id
_entity_poly.type
_entity_poly.pdbx_seq_one_letter_code
_entity_poly.pdbx_strand_id
1 'polypeptide(L)'
;MVKKEIESAILEFINSPMNTLKNADNEPAWGTPLVGYSSGADPLYEFYKREIGEFHTKPVEFFAGQEVEPSDLTVVSWVLPQTEVTKADHRAETHFPSERWARSRTFGEEVNDDLRRHVVGALANMGIKSVAPAISPEFKTVRDSRHVFASSWSERHAAYASGLGTFGLSDGLITPVGKAIRVGS
;
A
#
# COMPACT_ATOMS: atom_id res chain seq x y z
N MET A 1 1.59 10.31 19.73
CA MET A 1 0.94 11.54 19.24
C MET A 1 1.25 11.82 17.77
N VAL A 2 1.91 10.91 17.02
CA VAL A 2 1.86 10.97 15.55
C VAL A 2 1.27 9.68 14.99
N LYS A 3 1.65 8.52 15.55
CA LYS A 3 1.11 7.21 15.16
C LYS A 3 -0.43 7.13 15.26
N LYS A 4 -1.02 7.56 16.38
CA LYS A 4 -2.47 7.47 16.61
C LYS A 4 -3.23 8.36 15.63
N GLU A 5 -2.66 9.51 15.29
CA GLU A 5 -3.19 10.52 14.39
C GLU A 5 -3.17 10.00 12.96
N ILE A 6 -2.09 9.31 12.56
CA ILE A 6 -2.01 8.59 11.27
C ILE A 6 -3.05 7.48 11.20
N GLU A 7 -3.13 6.62 12.22
CA GLU A 7 -4.10 5.52 12.27
C GLU A 7 -5.54 6.04 12.23
N SER A 8 -5.83 7.13 12.95
CA SER A 8 -7.12 7.83 12.91
C SER A 8 -7.41 8.38 11.52
N ALA A 9 -6.48 9.09 10.88
CA ALA A 9 -6.68 9.66 9.55
C ALA A 9 -6.97 8.56 8.50
N ILE A 10 -6.23 7.44 8.54
CA ILE A 10 -6.46 6.30 7.66
C ILE A 10 -7.84 5.68 7.91
N LEU A 11 -8.20 5.45 9.17
CA LEU A 11 -9.47 4.84 9.54
C LEU A 11 -10.66 5.74 9.18
N GLU A 12 -10.56 7.04 9.44
CA GLU A 12 -11.59 8.03 9.08
C GLU A 12 -11.79 8.11 7.57
N PHE A 13 -10.70 8.12 6.79
CA PHE A 13 -10.79 8.09 5.33
C PHE A 13 -11.47 6.83 4.82
N ILE A 14 -11.07 5.65 5.30
CA ILE A 14 -11.65 4.36 4.86
C ILE A 14 -13.13 4.21 5.28
N ASN A 15 -13.54 4.84 6.38
CA ASN A 15 -14.94 4.87 6.80
C ASN A 15 -15.76 5.97 6.08
N SER A 16 -15.13 6.80 5.26
CA SER A 16 -15.82 7.86 4.51
C SER A 16 -16.45 7.33 3.22
N PRO A 17 -17.38 8.08 2.60
CA PRO A 17 -17.96 7.75 1.29
C PRO A 17 -16.93 7.65 0.14
N MET A 18 -15.69 8.11 0.35
CA MET A 18 -14.63 7.97 -0.66
C MET A 18 -14.23 6.52 -0.87
N ASN A 19 -14.38 5.65 0.13
CA ASN A 19 -14.17 4.21 -0.02
C ASN A 19 -15.39 3.59 -0.74
N THR A 20 -15.30 3.44 -2.07
CA THR A 20 -16.42 2.97 -2.89
C THR A 20 -15.96 2.12 -4.08
N LEU A 21 -16.76 1.12 -4.45
CA LEU A 21 -16.64 0.34 -5.68
C LEU A 21 -17.23 1.05 -6.92
N LYS A 22 -17.83 2.24 -6.72
CA LYS A 22 -18.56 3.00 -7.77
C LYS A 22 -19.59 2.17 -8.52
N ASN A 23 -20.19 1.19 -7.85
CA ASN A 23 -21.36 0.47 -8.34
C ASN A 23 -22.65 1.20 -7.95
N ALA A 24 -23.81 0.66 -8.34
CA ALA A 24 -25.11 1.31 -8.12
C ALA A 24 -25.34 1.68 -6.64
N ASP A 25 -24.91 0.80 -5.73
CA ASP A 25 -25.11 0.96 -4.28
C ASP A 25 -23.96 1.72 -3.58
N ASN A 26 -22.91 2.08 -4.32
CA ASN A 26 -21.67 2.65 -3.76
C ASN A 26 -21.13 1.85 -2.57
N GLU A 27 -21.11 0.52 -2.71
CA GLU A 27 -20.56 -0.38 -1.68
C GLU A 27 -19.08 -0.05 -1.39
N PRO A 28 -18.62 -0.20 -0.14
CA PRO A 28 -17.22 0.03 0.20
C PRO A 28 -16.29 -0.93 -0.56
N ALA A 29 -15.18 -0.39 -1.06
CA ALA A 29 -14.15 -1.18 -1.72
C ALA A 29 -13.35 -2.03 -0.72
N TRP A 30 -13.07 -1.46 0.45
CA TRP A 30 -12.20 -2.05 1.46
C TRP A 30 -12.83 -2.09 2.85
N GLY A 31 -12.43 -3.08 3.65
CA GLY A 31 -12.77 -3.18 5.07
C GLY A 31 -11.79 -2.42 5.97
N THR A 32 -11.88 -2.66 7.28
CA THR A 32 -11.03 -2.01 8.28
C THR A 32 -9.53 -2.24 8.02
N PRO A 33 -8.72 -1.18 7.92
CA PRO A 33 -7.31 -1.32 7.56
C PRO A 33 -6.47 -1.84 8.72
N LEU A 34 -5.35 -2.50 8.40
CA LEU A 34 -4.23 -2.68 9.32
C LEU A 34 -3.15 -1.65 8.98
N VAL A 35 -2.47 -1.09 9.98
CA VAL A 35 -1.38 -0.12 9.78
C VAL A 35 -0.12 -0.63 10.47
N GLY A 36 1.00 -0.55 9.75
CA GLY A 36 2.31 -1.01 10.18
C GLY A 36 3.37 0.04 9.89
N TYR A 37 4.49 -0.07 10.60
CA TYR A 37 5.56 0.92 10.56
C TYR A 37 6.90 0.21 10.50
N SER A 38 7.82 0.76 9.72
CA SER A 38 9.23 0.35 9.70
C SER A 38 10.13 1.58 9.61
N SER A 39 11.36 1.44 10.09
CA SER A 39 12.37 2.49 9.96
C SER A 39 12.84 2.59 8.51
N GLY A 40 13.10 3.78 8.00
CA GLY A 40 13.75 3.95 6.70
C GLY A 40 15.17 3.36 6.64
N ALA A 41 15.77 3.07 7.81
CA ALA A 41 17.04 2.37 7.96
C ALA A 41 16.89 0.84 8.09
N ASP A 42 15.68 0.29 7.94
CA ASP A 42 15.49 -1.17 8.03
C ASP A 42 16.36 -1.88 6.97
N PRO A 43 17.17 -2.88 7.35
CA PRO A 43 18.09 -3.57 6.44
C PRO A 43 17.37 -4.27 5.28
N LEU A 44 16.06 -4.52 5.40
CA LEU A 44 15.25 -5.08 4.32
C LEU A 44 15.23 -4.18 3.09
N TYR A 45 15.28 -2.85 3.23
CA TYR A 45 15.28 -1.95 2.07
C TYR A 45 16.55 -2.08 1.23
N GLU A 46 17.69 -2.29 1.88
CA GLU A 46 18.95 -2.57 1.19
C GLU A 46 18.92 -3.96 0.55
N PHE A 47 18.37 -4.95 1.25
CA PHE A 47 18.14 -6.29 0.72
C PHE A 47 17.27 -6.25 -0.55
N TYR A 48 16.15 -5.52 -0.55
CA TYR A 48 15.26 -5.41 -1.70
C TYR A 48 15.95 -4.80 -2.91
N LYS A 49 16.70 -3.71 -2.71
CA LYS A 49 17.45 -3.08 -3.80
C LYS A 49 18.45 -4.05 -4.44
N ARG A 50 19.21 -4.76 -3.62
CA ARG A 50 20.18 -5.74 -4.11
C ARG A 50 19.52 -6.91 -4.86
N GLU A 51 18.46 -7.48 -4.31
CA GLU A 51 17.86 -8.71 -4.87
C GLU A 51 16.94 -8.45 -6.06
N ILE A 52 16.21 -7.34 -6.06
CA ILE A 52 15.27 -6.99 -7.14
C ILE A 52 16.00 -6.25 -8.27
N GLY A 53 16.93 -5.36 -7.93
CA GLY A 53 17.77 -4.62 -8.86
C GLY A 53 17.92 -3.15 -8.50
N GLU A 54 18.96 -2.52 -9.05
CA GLU A 54 19.33 -1.12 -8.78
C GLU A 54 18.20 -0.09 -9.02
N PHE A 55 17.23 -0.44 -9.86
CA PHE A 55 16.06 0.39 -10.12
C PHE A 55 15.09 0.47 -8.93
N HIS A 56 15.19 -0.44 -7.94
CA HIS A 56 14.36 -0.40 -6.75
C HIS A 56 14.83 0.70 -5.80
N THR A 57 13.86 1.48 -5.33
CA THR A 57 14.04 2.69 -4.55
C THR A 57 13.98 2.36 -3.06
N LYS A 58 14.95 2.86 -2.30
CA LYS A 58 14.98 2.85 -0.84
C LYS A 58 14.24 4.08 -0.29
N PRO A 59 13.74 4.04 0.96
CA PRO A 59 13.00 5.15 1.54
C PRO A 59 13.73 6.50 1.45
N VAL A 60 15.03 6.52 1.78
CA VAL A 60 15.86 7.73 1.74
C VAL A 60 16.01 8.34 0.34
N GLU A 61 15.90 7.52 -0.72
CA GLU A 61 16.09 7.99 -2.10
C GLU A 61 14.91 8.85 -2.58
N PHE A 62 13.72 8.74 -1.97
CA PHE A 62 12.61 9.67 -2.24
C PHE A 62 12.85 11.07 -1.67
N PHE A 63 13.84 11.23 -0.80
CA PHE A 63 14.23 12.51 -0.21
C PHE A 63 15.58 13.01 -0.75
N ALA A 64 16.01 12.51 -1.91
CA ALA A 64 17.26 12.94 -2.54
C ALA A 64 17.38 14.46 -2.63
N GLY A 65 18.58 14.98 -2.31
CA GLY A 65 18.85 16.42 -2.25
C GLY A 65 18.45 17.11 -0.94
N GLN A 66 18.04 16.35 0.07
CA GLN A 66 17.75 16.84 1.41
C GLN A 66 18.73 16.24 2.42
N GLU A 67 19.05 16.99 3.47
CA GLU A 67 19.82 16.49 4.60
C GLU A 67 18.90 15.65 5.49
N VAL A 68 18.80 14.35 5.20
CA VAL A 68 18.02 13.37 5.98
C VAL A 68 18.72 12.03 6.01
N GLU A 69 18.84 11.43 7.19
CA GLU A 69 19.40 10.09 7.33
C GLU A 69 18.29 9.03 7.23
N PRO A 70 18.59 7.80 6.77
CA PRO A 70 17.61 6.72 6.73
C PRO A 70 16.92 6.48 8.08
N SER A 71 17.61 6.69 9.20
CA SER A 71 17.08 6.54 10.55
C SER A 71 16.06 7.61 10.95
N ASP A 72 16.05 8.75 10.27
CA ASP A 72 15.09 9.83 10.51
C ASP A 72 13.74 9.56 9.82
N LEU A 73 13.71 8.58 8.92
CA LEU A 73 12.54 8.25 8.12
C LEU A 73 11.75 7.12 8.76
N THR A 74 10.43 7.20 8.61
CA THR A 74 9.50 6.12 8.94
C THR A 74 8.68 5.81 7.70
N VAL A 75 8.61 4.53 7.32
CA VAL A 75 7.68 4.05 6.31
C VAL A 75 6.40 3.63 7.02
N VAL A 76 5.30 4.29 6.67
CA VAL A 76 3.95 3.90 7.06
C VAL A 76 3.43 2.99 5.97
N SER A 77 2.90 1.82 6.32
CA SER A 77 2.24 0.95 5.35
C SER A 77 0.90 0.50 5.89
N TRP A 78 -0.05 0.23 5.01
CA TRP A 78 -1.36 -0.26 5.39
C TRP A 78 -1.83 -1.41 4.49
N VAL A 79 -2.65 -2.28 5.08
CA VAL A 79 -3.34 -3.38 4.40
C VAL A 79 -4.83 -3.04 4.37
N LEU A 80 -5.42 -3.07 3.19
CA LEU A 80 -6.84 -2.86 2.94
C LEU A 80 -7.50 -4.21 2.61
N PRO A 81 -8.25 -4.83 3.53
CA PRO A 81 -8.88 -6.12 3.27
C PRO A 81 -10.08 -5.99 2.33
N GLN A 82 -10.31 -7.01 1.50
CA GLN A 82 -11.58 -7.16 0.80
C GLN A 82 -12.74 -7.33 1.78
N THR A 83 -13.90 -6.76 1.44
CA THR A 83 -15.12 -6.94 2.23
C THR A 83 -15.64 -8.38 2.16
N GLU A 84 -16.40 -8.83 3.16
CA GLU A 84 -16.99 -10.17 3.14
C GLU A 84 -17.95 -10.36 1.96
N VAL A 85 -18.71 -9.31 1.60
CA VAL A 85 -19.64 -9.34 0.47
C VAL A 85 -18.88 -9.55 -0.84
N THR A 86 -17.79 -8.80 -1.08
CA THR A 86 -16.94 -8.98 -2.26
C THR A 86 -16.30 -10.37 -2.30
N LYS A 87 -15.83 -10.90 -1.16
CA LYS A 87 -15.26 -12.25 -1.10
C LYS A 87 -16.31 -13.34 -1.35
N ALA A 88 -17.52 -13.19 -0.81
CA ALA A 88 -18.61 -14.14 -0.99
C ALA A 88 -19.05 -14.19 -2.46
N ASP A 89 -19.22 -13.02 -3.07
CA ASP A 89 -19.54 -12.85 -4.49
C ASP A 89 -18.46 -13.50 -5.38
N HIS A 90 -17.19 -13.19 -5.13
CA HIS A 90 -16.08 -13.77 -5.91
C HIS A 90 -15.92 -15.29 -5.74
N ARG A 91 -16.28 -15.86 -4.58
CA ARG A 91 -16.21 -17.30 -4.33
C ARG A 91 -17.20 -18.11 -5.17
N ALA A 92 -18.31 -17.50 -5.58
CA ALA A 92 -19.32 -18.15 -6.41
C ALA A 92 -18.87 -18.32 -7.88
N GLU A 93 -17.84 -17.59 -8.29
CA GLU A 93 -17.35 -17.60 -9.66
C GLU A 93 -16.33 -18.72 -9.91
N THR A 94 -16.39 -19.31 -11.12
CA THR A 94 -15.48 -20.41 -11.52
C THR A 94 -14.63 -20.10 -12.74
N HIS A 95 -14.87 -18.96 -13.42
CA HIS A 95 -14.17 -18.62 -14.66
C HIS A 95 -13.64 -17.18 -14.70
N PHE A 96 -14.50 -16.20 -14.45
CA PHE A 96 -14.12 -14.77 -14.40
C PHE A 96 -14.26 -14.21 -12.99
N PRO A 97 -13.52 -13.15 -12.63
CA PRO A 97 -13.77 -12.47 -11.37
C PRO A 97 -15.16 -11.84 -11.36
N SER A 98 -15.84 -11.90 -10.21
CA SER A 98 -17.10 -11.19 -9.99
C SER A 98 -16.94 -9.68 -10.23
N GLU A 99 -18.05 -9.00 -10.52
CA GLU A 99 -18.03 -7.56 -10.79
C GLU A 99 -17.40 -6.78 -9.63
N ARG A 100 -17.74 -7.12 -8.38
CA ARG A 100 -17.15 -6.47 -7.19
C ARG A 100 -15.64 -6.63 -7.16
N TRP A 101 -15.15 -7.83 -7.46
CA TRP A 101 -13.72 -8.10 -7.50
C TRP A 101 -13.02 -7.31 -8.62
N ALA A 102 -13.61 -7.29 -9.83
CA ALA A 102 -13.08 -6.52 -10.95
C ALA A 102 -13.05 -5.01 -10.64
N ARG A 103 -14.11 -4.48 -10.03
CA ARG A 103 -14.21 -3.07 -9.60
C ARG A 103 -13.18 -2.72 -8.54
N SER A 104 -12.94 -3.59 -7.56
CA SER A 104 -11.94 -3.35 -6.51
C SER A 104 -10.52 -3.18 -7.06
N ARG A 105 -10.23 -3.77 -8.23
CA ARG A 105 -8.93 -3.60 -8.90
C ARG A 105 -8.73 -2.18 -9.44
N THR A 106 -9.78 -1.56 -9.98
CA THR A 106 -9.73 -0.22 -10.58
C THR A 106 -10.10 0.84 -9.55
N PHE A 107 -11.36 0.84 -9.13
CA PHE A 107 -11.90 1.83 -8.21
C PHE A 107 -11.32 1.67 -6.80
N GLY A 108 -11.00 0.45 -6.38
CA GLY A 108 -10.30 0.25 -5.11
C GLY A 108 -8.85 0.76 -5.13
N GLU A 109 -8.16 0.78 -6.28
CA GLU A 109 -6.85 1.45 -6.37
C GLU A 109 -7.01 2.97 -6.39
N GLU A 110 -8.05 3.52 -7.03
CA GLU A 110 -8.36 4.95 -6.94
C GLU A 110 -8.57 5.38 -5.47
N VAL A 111 -9.31 4.58 -4.68
CA VAL A 111 -9.47 4.77 -3.23
C VAL A 111 -8.12 4.75 -2.52
N ASN A 112 -7.23 3.82 -2.88
CA ASN A 112 -5.91 3.71 -2.26
C ASN A 112 -5.02 4.91 -2.60
N ASP A 113 -5.07 5.40 -3.85
CA ASP A 113 -4.38 6.62 -4.27
C ASP A 113 -4.92 7.87 -3.57
N ASP A 114 -6.23 7.97 -3.38
CA ASP A 114 -6.83 9.05 -2.60
C ASP A 114 -6.44 8.96 -1.12
N LEU A 115 -6.35 7.76 -0.56
CA LEU A 115 -5.85 7.54 0.80
C LEU A 115 -4.39 7.99 0.94
N ARG A 116 -3.52 7.64 -0.03
CA ARG A 116 -2.13 8.10 -0.06
C ARG A 116 -2.05 9.63 -0.02
N ARG A 117 -2.82 10.30 -0.88
CA ARG A 117 -2.92 11.77 -0.91
C ARG A 117 -3.44 12.33 0.42
N HIS A 118 -4.44 11.69 1.01
CA HIS A 118 -5.02 12.10 2.28
C HIS A 118 -4.00 12.03 3.42
N VAL A 119 -3.27 10.92 3.54
CA VAL A 119 -2.24 10.73 4.58
C VAL A 119 -1.09 11.72 4.41
N VAL A 120 -0.60 11.93 3.18
CA VAL A 120 0.42 12.95 2.89
C VAL A 120 -0.06 14.34 3.29
N GLY A 121 -1.30 14.69 2.96
CA GLY A 121 -1.92 15.96 3.35
C GLY A 121 -2.06 16.12 4.87
N ALA A 122 -2.48 15.06 5.57
CA ALA A 122 -2.61 15.06 7.03
C ALA A 122 -1.25 15.27 7.71
N LEU A 123 -0.19 14.60 7.24
CA LEU A 123 1.18 14.78 7.72
C LEU A 123 1.70 16.18 7.43
N ALA A 124 1.42 16.73 6.23
CA ALA A 124 1.82 18.09 5.87
C ALA A 124 1.15 19.14 6.79
N ASN A 125 -0.12 18.96 7.16
CA ASN A 125 -0.81 19.84 8.12
C ASN A 125 -0.19 19.80 9.53
N MET A 126 0.53 18.72 9.86
CA MET A 126 1.31 18.58 11.10
C MET A 126 2.74 19.12 10.95
N GLY A 127 3.11 19.69 9.80
CA GLY A 127 4.46 20.14 9.49
C GLY A 127 5.43 19.00 9.17
N ILE A 128 4.93 17.78 8.94
CA ILE A 128 5.75 16.60 8.64
C ILE A 128 5.84 16.44 7.12
N LYS A 129 7.08 16.49 6.61
CA LYS A 129 7.35 16.21 5.20
C LYS A 129 7.14 14.72 4.91
N SER A 130 6.40 14.41 3.86
CA SER A 130 6.08 13.03 3.47
C SER A 130 5.94 12.91 1.96
N VAL A 131 5.99 11.67 1.48
CA VAL A 131 5.84 11.28 0.07
C VAL A 131 5.09 9.96 0.04
N ALA A 132 4.22 9.79 -0.95
CA ALA A 132 3.55 8.52 -1.21
C ALA A 132 4.24 7.80 -2.38
N PRO A 133 5.02 6.73 -2.15
CA PRO A 133 5.91 6.15 -3.15
C PRO A 133 5.23 5.75 -4.46
N ALA A 134 4.04 5.13 -4.42
CA ALA A 134 3.39 4.59 -5.62
C ALA A 134 2.80 5.67 -6.56
N ILE A 135 2.56 6.88 -6.06
CA ILE A 135 2.02 8.01 -6.82
C ILE A 135 3.04 9.16 -6.96
N SER A 136 4.30 8.93 -6.54
CA SER A 136 5.34 9.94 -6.66
C SER A 136 5.89 9.98 -8.10
N PRO A 137 6.40 11.13 -8.57
CA PRO A 137 7.05 11.23 -9.89
C PRO A 137 8.25 10.28 -10.07
N GLU A 138 8.86 9.85 -8.97
CA GLU A 138 9.99 8.93 -8.93
C GLU A 138 9.58 7.46 -9.11
N PHE A 139 8.29 7.14 -8.99
CA PHE A 139 7.78 5.79 -9.25
C PHE A 139 7.96 5.40 -10.71
N LYS A 140 8.51 4.20 -10.94
CA LYS A 140 8.76 3.67 -12.27
C LYS A 140 8.21 2.26 -12.37
N THR A 141 7.58 1.97 -13.49
CA THR A 141 7.37 0.59 -13.93
C THR A 141 8.52 0.20 -14.84
N VAL A 142 9.09 -0.98 -14.59
CA VAL A 142 10.28 -1.48 -15.28
C VAL A 142 9.94 -2.81 -15.93
N ARG A 143 10.34 -2.99 -17.18
CA ARG A 143 10.39 -4.31 -17.81
C ARG A 143 11.76 -4.89 -17.55
N ASP A 144 11.81 -5.91 -16.72
CA ASP A 144 13.03 -6.58 -16.31
C ASP A 144 13.05 -8.00 -16.85
N SER A 145 14.20 -8.50 -17.30
CA SER A 145 14.29 -9.83 -17.92
C SER A 145 14.06 -10.97 -16.93
N ARG A 146 14.28 -10.72 -15.63
CA ARG A 146 14.08 -11.69 -14.55
C ARG A 146 12.65 -11.63 -13.99
N HIS A 147 12.03 -10.46 -13.95
CA HIS A 147 10.72 -10.25 -13.31
C HIS A 147 9.57 -9.89 -14.26
N VAL A 148 9.82 -9.72 -15.55
CA VAL A 148 8.91 -9.32 -16.64
C VAL A 148 8.30 -7.92 -16.44
N PHE A 149 7.56 -7.70 -15.35
CA PHE A 149 7.03 -6.42 -14.91
C PHE A 149 7.37 -6.20 -13.44
N ALA A 150 8.18 -5.18 -13.17
CA ALA A 150 8.55 -4.74 -11.84
C ALA A 150 8.22 -3.26 -11.64
N SER A 151 8.27 -2.81 -10.40
CA SER A 151 8.16 -1.40 -10.03
C SER A 151 9.35 -0.99 -9.17
N SER A 152 9.71 0.29 -9.22
CA SER A 152 10.77 0.84 -8.36
C SER A 152 10.40 0.82 -6.89
N TRP A 153 9.12 0.73 -6.55
CA TRP A 153 8.63 0.51 -5.19
C TRP A 153 7.65 -0.65 -5.13
N SER A 154 7.81 -1.53 -4.14
CA SER A 154 6.91 -2.65 -3.88
C SER A 154 6.14 -2.46 -2.58
N GLU A 155 4.85 -2.19 -2.71
CA GLU A 155 3.94 -2.05 -1.55
C GLU A 155 3.94 -3.30 -0.66
N ARG A 156 4.01 -4.49 -1.26
CA ARG A 156 4.05 -5.75 -0.48
C ARG A 156 5.35 -5.90 0.31
N HIS A 157 6.48 -5.43 -0.21
CA HIS A 157 7.76 -5.46 0.51
C HIS A 157 7.79 -4.41 1.62
N ALA A 158 7.19 -3.24 1.40
CA ALA A 158 6.99 -2.24 2.44
C ALA A 158 6.11 -2.78 3.58
N ALA A 159 5.00 -3.44 3.26
CA ALA A 159 4.14 -4.08 4.26
C ALA A 159 4.85 -5.22 5.02
N TYR A 160 5.67 -6.01 4.35
CA TYR A 160 6.49 -7.05 5.01
C TYR A 160 7.48 -6.42 6.00
N ALA A 161 8.24 -5.39 5.57
CA ALA A 161 9.16 -4.67 6.45
C ALA A 161 8.44 -4.04 7.65
N SER A 162 7.24 -3.52 7.41
CA SER A 162 6.35 -2.95 8.45
C SER A 162 5.61 -4.00 9.30
N GLY A 163 5.95 -5.29 9.19
CA GLY A 163 5.42 -6.36 10.04
C GLY A 163 3.96 -6.74 9.78
N LEU A 164 3.40 -6.40 8.62
CA LEU A 164 1.98 -6.63 8.31
C LEU A 164 1.67 -8.03 7.74
N GLY A 165 2.70 -8.84 7.47
CA GLY A 165 2.50 -10.19 6.97
C GLY A 165 3.80 -10.88 6.56
N THR A 166 3.65 -12.07 5.99
CA THR A 166 4.75 -12.88 5.44
C THR A 166 4.41 -13.37 4.03
N PHE A 167 5.42 -13.60 3.19
CA PHE A 167 5.20 -14.20 1.88
C PHE A 167 4.98 -15.71 2.00
N GLY A 168 3.95 -16.22 1.32
CA GLY A 168 3.75 -17.65 1.13
C GLY A 168 4.34 -18.16 -0.20
N LEU A 169 4.27 -19.47 -0.43
CA LEU A 169 4.83 -20.14 -1.63
C LEU A 169 4.23 -19.70 -2.98
N SER A 170 3.14 -18.92 -2.94
CA SER A 170 2.47 -18.37 -4.13
C SER A 170 2.81 -16.90 -4.36
N ASP A 171 3.91 -16.43 -3.77
CA ASP A 171 4.39 -15.04 -3.74
C ASP A 171 3.36 -14.03 -3.19
N GLY A 172 2.29 -14.53 -2.57
CA GLY A 172 1.27 -13.74 -1.93
C GLY A 172 1.71 -13.29 -0.55
N LEU A 173 1.49 -12.02 -0.22
CA LEU A 173 1.59 -11.55 1.15
C LEU A 173 0.38 -12.09 1.94
N ILE A 174 0.66 -12.87 2.98
CA ILE A 174 -0.32 -13.41 3.92
C ILE A 174 -0.27 -12.52 5.17
N THR A 175 -1.40 -11.87 5.46
CA THR A 175 -1.55 -10.94 6.59
C THR A 175 -2.49 -11.52 7.65
N PRO A 176 -2.64 -10.90 8.84
CA PRO A 176 -3.65 -11.31 9.82
C PRO A 176 -5.09 -11.33 9.29
N VAL A 177 -5.39 -10.58 8.22
CA VAL A 177 -6.70 -10.55 7.55
C VAL A 177 -6.73 -11.38 6.26
N GLY A 178 -5.72 -12.23 6.04
CA GLY A 178 -5.59 -13.12 4.89
C GLY A 178 -4.81 -12.53 3.72
N LYS A 179 -5.05 -13.09 2.52
CA LYS A 179 -4.37 -12.71 1.25
C LYS A 179 -5.24 -11.87 0.31
N ALA A 180 -6.55 -11.82 0.54
CA ALA A 180 -7.50 -11.03 -0.26
C ALA A 180 -7.46 -9.56 0.15
N ILE A 181 -6.39 -8.87 -0.25
CA ILE A 181 -6.06 -7.53 0.23
C ILE A 181 -5.53 -6.62 -0.89
N ARG A 182 -5.53 -5.32 -0.59
CA ARG A 182 -4.67 -4.31 -1.23
C ARG A 182 -3.69 -3.75 -0.20
N VAL A 183 -2.63 -3.12 -0.68
CA VAL A 183 -1.57 -2.56 0.18
C VAL A 183 -1.22 -1.17 -0.32
N GLY A 184 -0.91 -0.26 0.61
CA GLY A 184 -0.36 1.05 0.32
C GLY A 184 0.72 1.46 1.32
N SER A 185 1.42 2.54 1.00
CA SER A 185 2.40 3.24 1.84
C SER A 185 2.49 4.72 1.49
#